data_AF-A0A5N8UKU7-F1
#
_entry.id   AF-A0A5N8UKU7-F1
#
_cell.length_a   1.000
_cell.length_b   1.000
_cell.length_c   1.000
_cell.angle_alpha   90.00
_cell.angle_beta   90.00
_cell.angle_gamma   90.00
#
_symmetry.space_group_name_H-M   'P 1'
#
loop_
_entity.id
_entity.type
_entity.pdbx_description
1 polymer ?
#
loop_
_entity_poly.entity_id
_entity_poly.type
_entity_poly.pdbx_seq_one_letter_code
_entity_poly.pdbx_strand_id
1 'polypeptide(L)' 'MDLYLPFVKACFTGELITPQLVKTLLMKRWGWHVIKVLYRT' A
#
# COMPACT_ATOMS: atom_id res chain seq x y z
N MET A 1 -2.57 14.28 7.11
CA MET A 1 -2.57 13.85 5.69
C MET A 1 -1.81 12.52 5.51
N ASP A 2 -1.56 11.81 6.62
CA ASP A 2 -0.56 10.73 6.72
C ASP A 2 -1.16 9.33 6.62
N LEU A 3 -2.49 9.26 6.50
CA LEU A 3 -3.26 8.04 6.64
C LEU A 3 -3.22 7.13 5.39
N TYR A 4 -2.97 7.75 4.23
CA TYR A 4 -2.81 7.09 2.94
C TYR A 4 -1.33 6.85 2.60
N LEU A 5 -0.41 7.40 3.39
CA LEU A 5 1.03 7.37 3.15
C LEU A 5 1.61 5.96 3.00
N PRO A 6 1.22 4.95 3.79
CA PRO A 6 1.74 3.58 3.63
C PRO A 6 1.32 2.94 2.30
N PHE A 7 0.09 3.20 1.87
CA PHE A 7 -0.42 2.71 0.59
C PHE A 7 0.32 3.39 -0.58
N VAL A 8 0.42 4.71 -0.56
CA VAL A 8 1.15 5.50 -1.58
C VAL A 8 2.59 5.00 -1.68
N LYS A 9 3.25 4.84 -0.54
CA LYS A 9 4.63 4.36 -0.49
C LYS A 9 4.75 2.97 -1.13
N ALA A 10 3.85 2.05 -0.81
CA ALA A 10 3.85 0.72 -1.42
C ALA A 10 3.65 0.78 -2.95
N CYS A 11 2.72 1.59 -3.45
CA CYS A 11 2.47 1.73 -4.88
C CYS A 11 3.67 2.34 -5.65
N PHE A 12 4.29 3.40 -5.12
CA PHE A 12 5.27 4.19 -5.87
C PHE A 12 6.74 3.88 -5.55
N THR A 13 7.02 3.21 -4.43
CA THR A 13 8.40 2.82 -4.06
C THR A 13 8.56 1.33 -3.83
N GLY A 14 7.46 0.57 -3.68
CA GLY A 14 7.52 -0.86 -3.44
C GLY A 14 8.13 -1.63 -4.60
N GLU A 15 8.64 -2.82 -4.29
CA GLU A 15 9.13 -3.77 -5.28
C GLU A 15 8.00 -4.24 -6.20
N LEU A 16 8.34 -4.42 -7.48
CA LEU A 16 7.44 -4.98 -8.47
C LEU A 16 7.26 -6.47 -8.25
N ILE A 17 6.04 -6.97 -8.48
CA ILE A 17 5.64 -8.39 -8.44
C ILE A 17 5.66 -9.00 -7.03
N THR A 18 6.44 -8.44 -6.10
CA THR A 18 6.47 -8.82 -4.68
C THR A 18 5.22 -8.29 -3.95
N PRO A 19 4.41 -9.16 -3.32
CA PRO A 19 3.31 -8.71 -2.47
C PRO A 19 3.84 -8.06 -1.19
N GLN A 20 3.24 -6.93 -0.80
CA GLN A 20 3.58 -6.15 0.39
C GLN A 20 2.39 -6.10 1.34
N LEU A 21 2.62 -6.41 2.61
CA LEU A 21 1.61 -6.27 3.66
C LEU A 21 1.66 -4.86 4.23
N VAL A 22 0.57 -4.11 4.08
CA VAL A 22 0.48 -2.70 4.44
C VAL A 22 -0.70 -2.48 5.37
N LYS A 23 -0.45 -1.78 6.49
CA LYS A 23 -1.50 -1.34 7.38
C LYS A 23 -2.08 -0.03 6.85
N THR A 24 -3.37 0.00 6.55
CA THR A 24 -4.04 1.21 6.07
C THR A 24 -5.30 1.48 6.91
N LEU A 25 -5.76 2.72 6.89
CA LEU A 25 -7.06 3.08 7.46
C LEU A 25 -8.02 3.40 6.32
N LEU A 26 -8.80 2.41 5.89
CA LEU A 26 -9.86 2.61 4.91
C LEU A 26 -11.19 2.79 5.68
N MET A 27 -11.99 3.79 5.31
CA MET A 27 -13.31 4.05 5.92
C MET A 27 -13.28 4.11 7.46
N LYS A 28 -12.29 4.81 8.02
CA LYS A 28 -12.10 5.02 9.49
C LYS A 28 -11.83 3.74 10.31
N ARG A 29 -11.39 2.64 9.70
CA ARG A 29 -10.98 1.42 10.41
C ARG A 29 -9.58 0.97 10.02
N TRP A 30 -8.80 0.53 11.00
CA TRP A 30 -7.45 0.00 10.77
C TRP A 30 -7.56 -1.43 10.23
N GLY A 31 -6.92 -1.68 9.10
CA GLY A 31 -6.88 -2.98 8.46
C GLY A 31 -5.50 -3.31 7.90
N TRP A 32 -5.26 -4.60 7.72
CA TRP A 32 -4.11 -5.11 6.98
C TRP A 32 -4.54 -5.40 5.55
N HIS A 33 -3.79 -4.89 4.59
CA HIS A 33 -4.05 -5.05 3.17
C HIS A 33 -2.81 -5.59 2.49
N VAL A 34 -2.99 -6.53 1.57
CA VAL A 34 -1.90 -7.02 0.71
C VAL A 34 -1.96 -6.24 -0.59
N ILE A 35 -0.86 -5.54 -0.91
CA ILE A 35 -0.72 -4.73 -2.12
C ILE A 35 0.32 -5.42 -3.01
N LYS A 36 0.02 -5.57 -4.30
CA LYS A 36 0.97 -6.09 -5.30
C LYS A 36 0.99 -5.15 -6.49
N VAL A 37 2.15 -4.55 -6.73
CA VAL A 37 2.38 -3.69 -7.90
C VAL A 37 2.86 -4.57 -9.04
N LEU A 38 2.07 -4.66 -10.12
CA LEU A 38 2.39 -5.51 -11.27
C LEU A 38 3.35 -4.80 -12.24
N TYR A 39 3.15 -3.51 -12.46
CA TYR A 39 3.96 -2.66 -13.32
C TYR A 39 3.93 -1.21 -12.81
N ARG A 40 4.94 -0.42 -13.17
CA ARG A 40 5.01 1.03 -12.91
C ARG A 40 5.45 1.73 -14.20
N THR A 41 4.80 2.84 -14.52
CA THR A 41 5.16 3.73 -15.64
C THR A 41 6.26 4.69 -15.26
#